data_AF-A0A238D9Z0-F1
#
_entry.id   AF-A0A238D9Z0-F1
#
_cell.length_a   1.000
_cell.length_b   1.000
_cell.length_c   1.000
_cell.angle_alpha   90.00
_cell.angle_beta   90.00
_cell.angle_gamma   90.00
#
_symmetry.space_group_name_H-M   'P 1'
#
loop_
_entity.id
_entity.type
_entity.pdbx_description
1 polymer ?
#
loop_
_entity_poly.entity_id
_entity_poly.type
_entity_poly.pdbx_seq_one_letter_code
_entity_poly.pdbx_strand_id
1 'polypeptide(L)'
;MRGGRIGPTFVALQKRPDRCHYENIACSDIGGTSFDMALITKGNFAIASDPDMARLVLSLPLVAMDSVGAGAGSFVRLDPYSGSIKLGPDSAGYRVGTCWEKSGLDTVSVSDCHVILGYLNPDNFLGGAIKLNVERARQHIKVLAPMPI
;
A
#
# COMPACT_ATOMS: atom_id res chain seq x y z
N MET A 1 3.12 -14.79 -5.94
CA MET A 1 1.89 -14.33 -5.27
C MET A 1 1.90 -14.91 -3.86
N ARG A 2 2.16 -14.11 -2.81
CA ARG A 2 2.03 -14.55 -1.42
C ARG A 2 0.81 -13.84 -0.83
N GLY A 3 -0.26 -14.60 -0.62
CA GLY A 3 -1.47 -14.18 0.07
C GLY A 3 -1.21 -14.16 1.58
N GLY A 4 -1.38 -12.99 2.19
CA GLY A 4 -1.23 -12.82 3.63
C GLY A 4 -1.23 -11.34 3.97
N ARG A 5 -2.41 -10.72 4.01
CA ARG A 5 -2.51 -9.28 4.30
C ARG A 5 -3.55 -8.92 5.36
N ILE A 6 -4.78 -9.42 5.30
CA ILE A 6 -5.77 -9.15 6.37
C ILE A 6 -5.93 -10.28 7.41
N GLY A 7 -5.54 -11.52 7.07
CA GLY A 7 -5.74 -12.70 7.93
C GLY A 7 -5.23 -12.58 9.38
N PRO A 8 -3.99 -12.10 9.64
CA PRO A 8 -3.46 -12.01 11.00
C PRO A 8 -4.16 -10.96 11.87
N THR A 9 -4.43 -9.77 11.32
CA THR A 9 -5.16 -8.69 12.00
C THR A 9 -6.59 -9.11 12.32
N PHE A 10 -7.22 -9.84 11.40
CA PHE A 10 -8.55 -10.41 11.54
C PHE A 10 -8.61 -11.50 12.64
N VAL A 11 -7.66 -12.43 12.68
CA VAL A 11 -7.56 -13.45 13.75
C VAL A 11 -7.26 -12.81 15.11
N ALA A 12 -6.44 -11.75 15.15
CA ALA A 12 -6.10 -11.05 16.39
C ALA A 12 -7.31 -10.31 17.00
N LEU A 13 -8.20 -9.75 16.18
CA LEU A 13 -9.46 -9.14 16.64
C LEU A 13 -10.44 -10.21 17.17
N GLN A 14 -10.51 -11.39 16.55
CA GLN A 14 -11.38 -12.47 16.99
C GLN A 14 -10.93 -13.12 18.31
N LYS A 15 -9.61 -13.25 18.53
CA LYS A 15 -9.03 -13.90 19.72
C LYS A 15 -8.92 -12.99 20.95
N ARG A 16 -9.21 -11.69 20.82
CA ARG A 16 -9.16 -10.73 21.94
C ARG A 16 -10.44 -9.91 22.07
N PRO A 17 -11.56 -10.56 22.46
CA PRO A 17 -12.84 -9.89 22.70
C PRO A 17 -12.80 -8.89 23.87
N ASP A 18 -11.73 -8.89 24.67
CA ASP A 18 -11.53 -8.07 25.86
C ASP A 18 -10.97 -6.66 25.56
N ARG A 19 -10.56 -6.36 24.32
CA ARG A 19 -9.80 -5.12 24.02
C ARG A 19 -10.46 -4.11 23.10
N CYS A 20 -11.50 -4.46 22.35
CA CYS A 20 -12.22 -3.53 21.48
C CYS A 20 -13.68 -3.97 21.26
N HIS A 21 -14.63 -3.29 21.91
CA HIS A 21 -16.09 -3.54 21.80
C HIS A 21 -16.73 -2.86 20.57
N TYR A 22 -16.05 -2.85 19.42
CA TYR A 22 -16.59 -2.21 18.22
C TYR A 22 -17.32 -3.22 17.35
N GLU A 23 -18.63 -3.02 17.16
CA GLU A 23 -19.45 -3.90 16.33
C GLU A 23 -19.23 -3.68 14.82
N ASN A 24 -18.76 -2.50 14.43
CA ASN A 24 -18.47 -2.15 13.04
C ASN A 24 -17.01 -1.74 12.92
N ILE A 25 -16.23 -2.48 12.14
CA ILE A 25 -14.78 -2.29 12.02
C ILE A 25 -14.40 -2.29 10.54
N ALA A 26 -13.74 -1.22 10.09
CA ALA A 26 -13.06 -1.20 8.80
C ALA A 26 -11.58 -1.53 9.04
N CYS A 27 -11.17 -2.71 8.60
CA CYS A 27 -9.79 -3.14 8.61
C CYS A 27 -9.13 -2.75 7.29
N SER A 28 -7.92 -2.21 7.35
CA SER A 28 -7.13 -1.93 6.16
C SER A 28 -5.68 -2.35 6.36
N ASP A 29 -5.07 -2.85 5.29
CA ASP A 29 -3.64 -3.18 5.22
C ASP A 29 -3.02 -2.54 3.98
N ILE A 30 -2.04 -1.66 4.19
CA ILE A 30 -1.27 -1.02 3.12
C ILE A 30 0.07 -1.72 3.01
N GLY A 31 0.25 -2.49 1.94
CA GLY A 31 1.54 -3.04 1.56
C GLY A 31 2.31 -2.14 0.58
N GLY A 32 3.46 -2.63 0.14
CA GLY A 32 4.25 -1.97 -0.93
C GLY A 32 3.54 -1.95 -2.29
N THR A 33 2.58 -2.83 -2.56
CA THR A 33 1.98 -2.96 -3.90
C THR A 33 0.45 -2.89 -3.90
N SER A 34 -0.21 -3.31 -2.82
CA SER A 34 -1.68 -3.22 -2.75
C SER A 34 -2.11 -2.66 -1.42
N PHE A 35 -3.35 -2.16 -1.45
CA PHE A 35 -4.13 -1.76 -0.31
C PHE A 35 -5.34 -2.68 -0.22
N ASP A 36 -5.42 -3.44 0.86
CA ASP A 36 -6.49 -4.39 1.08
C ASP A 36 -7.42 -3.84 2.16
N MET A 37 -8.74 -3.89 1.96
CA MET A 37 -9.74 -3.51 2.96
C MET A 37 -10.70 -4.65 3.26
N ALA A 38 -11.15 -4.74 4.52
CA ALA A 38 -12.21 -5.62 4.96
C ALA A 38 -13.15 -4.89 5.91
N LEU A 39 -14.44 -5.23 5.88
CA LEU A 39 -15.45 -4.66 6.76
C LEU A 39 -16.06 -5.74 7.66
N ILE A 40 -16.17 -5.43 8.95
CA ILE A 40 -16.96 -6.15 9.94
C ILE A 40 -18.18 -5.29 10.25
N THR A 41 -19.38 -5.86 10.24
CA THR A 41 -20.63 -5.13 10.53
C THR A 41 -21.48 -5.89 11.55
N LYS A 42 -21.95 -5.20 12.59
CA LYS A 42 -22.76 -5.79 13.68
C LYS A 42 -22.13 -7.03 14.32
N GLY A 43 -20.80 -7.05 14.46
CA GLY A 43 -20.04 -8.19 14.98
C GLY A 43 -20.06 -9.44 14.09
N ASN A 44 -20.73 -9.37 12.92
CA ASN A 44 -20.86 -10.46 11.98
C ASN A 44 -19.97 -10.24 10.76
N PHE A 45 -19.44 -11.34 10.25
CA PHE A 45 -18.74 -11.38 8.98
C PHE A 45 -19.78 -11.60 7.88
N ALA A 46 -19.85 -10.71 6.90
CA ALA A 46 -20.57 -11.00 5.67
C ALA A 46 -19.77 -12.06 4.90
N ILE A 47 -20.04 -13.34 5.16
CA ILE A 47 -19.58 -14.44 4.32
C ILE A 47 -20.45 -14.38 3.07
N ALA A 48 -19.96 -13.70 2.04
CA ALA A 48 -20.56 -13.82 0.72
C ALA A 48 -20.30 -15.26 0.25
N SER A 49 -21.35 -16.00 -0.06
CA SER A 49 -21.26 -17.33 -0.67
C SER A 49 -20.69 -17.29 -2.11
N ASP A 50 -20.48 -16.09 -2.64
CA ASP A 50 -19.98 -15.83 -4.00
C ASP A 50 -19.14 -14.53 -4.04
N PRO A 51 -17.90 -14.52 -3.51
CA PRO A 51 -17.06 -13.32 -3.51
C PRO A 51 -16.34 -13.15 -4.85
N ASP A 52 -16.60 -12.04 -5.54
CA ASP A 52 -15.84 -11.63 -6.72
C ASP A 52 -14.52 -10.99 -6.27
N MET A 53 -13.49 -11.82 -6.03
CA MET A 53 -12.14 -11.35 -5.76
C MET A 53 -11.28 -11.61 -7.00
N ALA A 54 -10.84 -10.53 -7.66
CA ALA A 54 -10.01 -10.62 -8.87
C ALA A 54 -10.59 -11.50 -10.00
N ARG A 55 -11.93 -11.58 -10.13
CA ARG A 55 -12.66 -12.42 -11.12
C ARG A 55 -12.47 -13.94 -10.96
N LEU A 56 -12.10 -14.42 -9.76
CA LEU A 56 -11.93 -15.85 -9.47
C LEU A 56 -12.75 -16.24 -8.23
N VAL A 57 -13.71 -17.15 -8.42
CA VAL A 57 -14.52 -17.72 -7.32
C VAL A 57 -13.65 -18.66 -6.49
N LEU A 58 -13.49 -18.36 -5.20
CA LEU A 58 -12.73 -19.19 -4.25
C LEU A 58 -13.67 -19.74 -3.17
N SER A 59 -13.67 -21.06 -2.96
CA SER A 59 -14.52 -21.79 -1.98
C SER A 59 -14.07 -21.69 -0.51
N LEU A 60 -13.30 -20.67 -0.14
CA LEU A 60 -12.93 -20.40 1.25
C LEU A 60 -13.87 -19.34 1.80
N PRO A 61 -14.36 -19.42 3.06
CA PRO A 61 -15.18 -18.38 3.66
C PRO A 61 -14.37 -17.09 3.70
N LEU A 62 -14.60 -16.25 2.70
CA LEU A 62 -13.84 -15.06 2.44
C LEU A 62 -14.64 -13.90 2.98
N VAL A 63 -14.03 -13.22 3.95
CA VAL A 63 -14.44 -11.89 4.39
C VAL A 63 -14.56 -11.03 3.14
N ALA A 64 -15.64 -10.24 3.02
CA ALA A 64 -15.74 -9.24 1.96
C ALA A 64 -14.48 -8.36 1.97
N MET A 65 -13.58 -8.64 1.04
CA MET A 65 -12.27 -8.01 0.90
C MET A 65 -12.17 -7.47 -0.51
N ASP A 66 -11.84 -6.20 -0.61
CA ASP A 66 -11.48 -5.55 -1.87
C ASP A 66 -10.01 -5.11 -1.81
N SER A 67 -9.35 -5.10 -2.96
CA SER A 67 -7.93 -4.76 -3.08
C SER A 67 -7.74 -3.74 -4.19
N VAL A 68 -7.17 -2.59 -3.84
CA VAL A 68 -6.82 -1.53 -4.78
C VAL A 68 -5.30 -1.53 -5.01
N GLY A 69 -4.89 -1.36 -6.27
CA GLY A 69 -3.48 -1.27 -6.71
C GLY A 69 -2.77 0.04 -6.31
N ALA A 70 -2.99 0.51 -5.08
CA ALA A 70 -2.43 1.73 -4.52
C ALA A 70 -1.68 1.39 -3.23
N GLY A 71 -0.43 0.95 -3.37
CA GLY A 71 0.47 0.67 -2.25
C GLY A 71 1.58 1.71 -2.11
N ALA A 72 2.41 1.58 -1.07
CA ALA A 72 3.52 2.50 -0.84
C ALA A 72 4.55 2.52 -2.00
N GLY A 73 4.61 1.50 -2.84
CA GLY A 73 5.47 1.43 -4.02
C GLY A 73 4.78 1.79 -5.33
N SER A 74 3.51 2.20 -5.33
CA SER A 74 2.82 2.58 -6.58
C SER A 74 3.55 3.73 -7.27
N PHE A 75 3.72 3.63 -8.59
CA PHE A 75 4.41 4.68 -9.36
C PHE A 75 3.56 5.94 -9.49
N VAL A 76 4.21 7.10 -9.44
CA VAL A 76 3.59 8.42 -9.61
C VAL A 76 3.92 8.92 -11.02
N ARG A 77 2.90 9.28 -11.79
CA ARG A 77 3.04 9.83 -13.15
C ARG A 77 2.13 11.04 -13.33
N LEU A 78 2.49 11.91 -14.27
CA LEU A 78 1.58 12.94 -14.78
C LEU A 78 0.90 12.43 -16.04
N ASP A 79 -0.40 12.69 -16.14
CA ASP A 79 -1.11 12.52 -17.39
C ASP A 79 -0.63 13.58 -18.39
N PRO A 80 -0.18 13.18 -19.60
CA PRO A 80 0.42 14.12 -20.55
C PRO A 80 -0.58 15.14 -21.12
N TYR A 81 -1.89 14.87 -21.04
CA TYR A 81 -2.91 15.74 -21.60
C TYR A 81 -3.54 16.66 -20.53
N SER A 82 -3.85 16.11 -19.36
CA SER A 82 -4.52 16.86 -18.29
C SER A 82 -3.56 17.44 -17.24
N GLY A 83 -2.31 16.97 -17.19
CA GLY A 83 -1.37 17.29 -16.11
C GLY A 83 -1.77 16.69 -14.76
N SER A 84 -2.81 15.85 -14.70
CA SER A 84 -3.27 15.24 -13.45
C SER A 84 -2.29 14.18 -12.95
N ILE A 85 -2.12 14.07 -11.64
CA ILE A 85 -1.31 13.01 -11.03
C ILE A 85 -2.08 11.68 -11.08
N LYS A 86 -1.41 10.63 -11.58
CA LYS A 86 -1.88 9.25 -11.58
C LYS A 86 -0.95 8.37 -10.75
N LEU A 87 -1.55 7.52 -9.92
CA LEU A 87 -0.85 6.55 -9.07
C LEU A 87 -1.14 5.13 -9.56
N GLY A 88 -0.09 4.35 -9.81
CA GLY A 88 -0.21 2.97 -10.28
C GLY A 88 -0.85 2.85 -11.67
N PRO A 89 -1.46 1.68 -12.00
CA PRO A 89 -1.67 0.51 -11.13
C PRO A 89 -0.40 -0.33 -10.89
N ASP A 90 0.66 -0.07 -11.63
CA ASP A 90 1.96 -0.73 -11.47
C ASP A 90 2.75 -0.16 -10.27
N SER A 91 3.66 -0.99 -9.74
CA SER A 91 4.35 -0.73 -8.48
C SER A 91 5.84 -1.09 -8.58
N ALA A 92 6.67 -0.31 -7.89
CA ALA A 92 8.07 -0.61 -7.63
C ALA A 92 8.25 -1.91 -6.84
N GLY A 93 7.23 -2.34 -6.08
CA GLY A 93 7.25 -3.54 -5.26
C GLY A 93 8.44 -3.53 -4.29
N TYR A 94 9.29 -4.57 -4.37
CA TYR A 94 10.47 -4.69 -3.51
C TYR A 94 11.55 -3.63 -3.79
N ARG A 95 11.48 -2.96 -4.95
CA ARG A 95 12.47 -1.95 -5.36
C ARG A 95 12.24 -0.60 -4.67
N VAL A 96 11.22 -0.49 -3.81
CA VAL A 96 10.86 0.68 -2.99
C VAL A 96 10.51 1.91 -3.82
N GLY A 97 11.50 2.50 -4.48
CA GLY A 97 11.41 3.72 -5.26
C GLY A 97 12.79 4.23 -5.68
N THR A 98 12.80 5.41 -6.30
CA THR A 98 14.03 6.09 -6.71
C THR A 98 14.93 6.45 -5.52
N CYS A 99 14.37 6.61 -4.32
CA CYS A 99 15.07 6.83 -3.05
C CYS A 99 16.05 5.69 -2.71
N TRP A 100 15.83 4.47 -3.20
CA TRP A 100 16.81 3.40 -3.05
C TRP A 100 17.73 3.38 -4.26
N GLU A 101 19.00 3.73 -4.09
CA GLU A 101 19.96 3.85 -5.19
C GLU A 101 20.14 2.56 -5.99
N LYS A 102 20.09 1.41 -5.30
CA LYS A 102 20.21 0.08 -5.93
C LYS A 102 18.92 -0.40 -6.59
N SER A 103 17.84 0.37 -6.49
CA SER A 103 16.57 0.02 -7.14
C SER A 103 16.72 -0.03 -8.66
N GLY A 104 17.58 0.80 -9.26
CA GLY A 104 17.65 0.98 -10.73
C GLY A 104 16.36 1.55 -11.33
N LEU A 105 15.56 2.25 -10.53
CA LEU A 105 14.33 2.91 -10.97
C LEU A 105 14.60 4.39 -11.25
N ASP A 106 13.95 4.88 -12.32
CA ASP A 106 13.90 6.30 -12.69
C ASP A 106 12.50 6.91 -12.50
N THR A 107 11.46 6.06 -12.39
CA THR A 107 10.09 6.52 -12.11
C THR A 107 9.88 6.59 -10.60
N VAL A 108 9.43 7.75 -10.12
CA VAL A 108 9.11 7.96 -8.69
C VAL A 108 7.92 7.13 -8.24
N SER A 109 7.94 6.74 -6.98
CA SER A 109 6.91 5.97 -6.28
C SER A 109 6.33 6.76 -5.10
N VAL A 110 5.23 6.28 -4.53
CA VAL A 110 4.67 6.85 -3.29
C VAL A 110 5.69 6.82 -2.13
N SER A 111 6.59 5.84 -2.09
CA SER A 111 7.64 5.73 -1.07
C SER A 111 8.64 6.88 -1.16
N ASP A 112 8.91 7.38 -2.38
CA ASP A 112 9.76 8.54 -2.58
C ASP A 112 9.14 9.78 -1.92
N CYS A 113 7.83 9.97 -2.06
CA CYS A 113 7.09 11.03 -1.37
C CYS A 113 7.17 10.88 0.15
N HIS A 114 7.00 9.67 0.69
CA HIS A 114 7.08 9.42 2.12
C HIS A 114 8.46 9.75 2.71
N VAL A 115 9.53 9.42 1.99
CA VAL A 115 10.90 9.75 2.40
C VAL A 115 11.13 11.27 2.40
N ILE A 116 10.66 11.96 1.36
CA ILE A 116 10.83 13.42 1.24
C ILE A 116 10.05 14.18 2.31
N LEU A 117 8.81 13.75 2.59
CA LEU A 117 7.95 14.33 3.61
C LEU A 117 8.36 13.97 5.04
N GLY A 118 9.32 13.05 5.22
CA GLY A 118 9.82 12.62 6.52
C GLY A 118 8.97 11.56 7.23
N TYR A 119 8.00 10.93 6.54
CA TYR A 119 7.23 9.80 7.10
C TYR A 119 8.08 8.53 7.24
N LEU A 120 9.09 8.37 6.38
CA LEU A 120 10.05 7.28 6.47
C LEU A 120 11.41 7.80 6.95
N ASN A 121 11.98 7.14 7.95
CA ASN A 121 13.34 7.41 8.39
C ASN A 121 14.32 6.82 7.36
N PRO A 122 15.12 7.65 6.65
CA PRO A 122 16.01 7.19 5.60
C PRO A 122 17.15 6.29 6.10
N ASP A 123 17.56 6.43 7.36
CA ASP A 123 18.66 5.69 7.97
C ASP A 123 18.20 4.39 8.64
N ASN A 124 16.88 4.20 8.83
CA ASN A 124 16.33 3.05 9.56
C ASN A 124 15.26 2.28 8.76
N PHE A 125 15.26 2.37 7.43
CA PHE A 125 14.36 1.58 6.62
C PHE A 125 14.72 0.08 6.69
N LEU A 126 13.73 -0.78 6.95
CA LEU A 126 13.94 -2.22 7.22
C LEU A 126 14.97 -2.48 8.34
N GLY A 127 14.93 -1.66 9.40
CA GLY A 127 15.87 -1.77 10.53
C GLY A 127 17.30 -1.32 10.18
N GLY A 128 17.43 -0.45 9.18
CA GLY A 128 18.72 0.06 8.69
C GLY A 128 19.41 -0.81 7.63
N ALA A 129 18.78 -1.92 7.22
CA ALA A 129 19.31 -2.79 6.17
C ALA A 129 19.36 -2.09 4.79
N ILE A 130 18.48 -1.12 4.56
CA ILE A 130 18.42 -0.33 3.35
C ILE A 130 18.52 1.15 3.72
N LYS A 131 19.52 1.83 3.18
CA LYS A 131 19.62 3.29 3.27
C LYS A 131 18.86 3.94 2.12
N LEU A 132 18.01 4.90 2.45
CA LEU A 132 17.26 5.68 1.48
C LEU A 132 17.92 7.05 1.28
N ASN A 133 18.03 7.45 0.03
CA ASN A 133 18.58 8.74 -0.37
C ASN A 133 17.42 9.73 -0.66
N VAL A 134 17.18 10.61 0.30
CA VAL A 134 16.14 11.65 0.21
C VAL A 134 16.40 12.60 -0.95
N GLU A 135 17.66 12.96 -1.18
CA GLU A 135 18.01 13.94 -2.21
C GLU A 135 17.81 13.36 -3.62
N ARG A 136 18.14 12.07 -3.81
CA ARG A 136 17.85 11.35 -5.06
C ARG A 136 16.34 11.34 -5.34
N ALA A 137 15.52 11.08 -4.32
CA ALA A 137 14.07 11.13 -4.46
C ALA A 137 13.59 12.55 -4.86
N ARG A 138 14.11 13.60 -4.21
CA ARG A 138 13.78 15.00 -4.54
C ARG A 138 14.13 15.35 -5.97
N GLN A 139 15.29 14.92 -6.45
CA GLN A 139 15.73 15.15 -7.84
C GLN A 139 14.74 14.54 -8.84
N HIS A 140 14.30 13.31 -8.62
CA HIS A 140 13.35 12.65 -9.54
C HIS A 140 11.93 13.24 -9.45
N ILE A 141 11.49 13.67 -8.25
CA ILE A 141 10.20 14.36 -8.12
C ILE A 141 10.21 15.71 -8.85
N LYS A 142 11.30 16.49 -8.77
CA LYS A 142 11.41 17.78 -9.49
C LYS A 142 11.31 17.60 -11.01
N VAL A 143 11.84 16.50 -11.54
CA VAL A 143 11.70 16.16 -12.96
C VAL A 143 10.25 15.85 -13.31
N LEU A 144 9.54 15.11 -12.44
CA LEU A 144 8.15 14.76 -12.66
C LEU A 144 7.22 15.97 -12.58
N ALA A 145 7.36 16.79 -11.55
CA ALA A 145 6.54 17.97 -11.30
C ALA A 145 7.45 19.17 -11.04
N PRO A 146 7.75 19.98 -12.06
CA PRO A 146 8.52 21.21 -11.90
C PRO A 146 7.66 22.31 -11.25
N MET A 147 7.19 22.06 -10.03
CA MET A 147 6.69 23.10 -9.14
C MET A 147 7.78 23.48 -8.15
N PRO A 148 7.85 24.76 -7.73
CA PRO A 148 8.77 25.18 -6.68
C PRO A 148 8.34 24.53 -5.35
N ILE A 149 9.09 23.51 -4.93
CA ILE A 149 9.09 22.98 -3.56
C ILE A 149 10.06 23.76 -2.68
#